data_AF-A0A7R9NMT2-F1
#
_entry.id   AF-A0A7R9NMT2-F1
#
_cell.length_a   1.000
_cell.length_b   1.000
_cell.length_c   1.000
_cell.angle_alpha   90.00
_cell.angle_beta   90.00
_cell.angle_gamma   90.00
#
_symmetry.space_group_name_H-M   'P 1'
#
loop_
_entity.id
_entity.type
_entity.pdbx_description
1 polymer ?
#
loop_
_entity_poly.entity_id
_entity_poly.type
_entity_poly.pdbx_seq_one_letter_code
_entity_poly.pdbx_strand_id
1 'polypeptide(L)'
;KIEDYTRRHTVIDFDSQFDEILLKVYSLLEALTLIGCLSTLTFSKMEEKFKVAAEEVKKLKTTPNNDELSELYGLYKQATVGDINTSKPGMLDLKGKAKWEAWNARKGLSQQDSKEKYVEVAEKLKSKYGLA
;
A
#
# COMPACT_ATOMS: atom_id res chain seq x y z
N LYS A 1 37.89 1.04 65.46
CA LYS A 1 36.46 1.42 65.35
C LYS A 1 36.13 1.93 63.94
N ILE A 2 36.62 1.22 62.93
CA ILE A 2 36.29 1.38 61.51
C ILE A 2 35.80 0.00 61.06
N GLU A 3 34.95 -0.60 61.90
CA GLU A 3 34.17 -1.76 61.51
C GLU A 3 33.04 -1.22 60.64
N ASP A 4 33.26 -1.32 59.33
CA ASP A 4 32.29 -1.95 58.41
C ASP A 4 30.89 -1.31 58.33
N TYR A 5 30.76 -0.04 58.78
CA TYR A 5 29.54 0.74 58.62
C TYR A 5 29.23 1.06 57.15
N THR A 6 30.23 0.94 56.27
CA THR A 6 30.02 1.05 54.81
C THR A 6 29.63 -0.29 54.20
N ARG A 7 28.98 -1.18 54.97
CA ARG A 7 28.08 -2.21 54.44
C ARG A 7 26.68 -1.65 54.22
N ARG A 8 26.56 -0.42 53.70
CA ARG A 8 25.26 0.21 53.46
C ARG A 8 25.28 1.12 52.24
N HIS A 9 24.47 0.70 51.29
CA HIS A 9 23.96 1.44 50.13
C HIS A 9 24.92 1.59 48.97
N THR A 10 24.37 1.32 47.78
CA THR A 10 24.93 1.48 46.44
C THR A 10 25.76 0.33 45.85
N VAL A 11 25.63 -0.90 46.35
CA VAL A 11 25.86 -2.06 45.48
C VAL A 11 24.57 -2.31 44.71
N ILE A 12 24.46 -1.57 43.60
CA ILE A 12 23.84 -2.03 42.35
C ILE A 12 22.32 -2.32 42.44
N ASP A 13 21.52 -1.26 42.54
CA ASP A 13 20.13 -1.27 41.99
C ASP A 13 20.15 -1.01 40.46
N PHE A 14 21.35 -0.98 39.88
CA PHE A 14 21.55 -0.89 38.43
C PHE A 14 20.96 -2.09 37.72
N ASP A 15 21.07 -3.32 38.26
CA ASP A 15 20.51 -4.53 37.62
C ASP A 15 18.98 -4.44 37.49
N SER A 16 18.30 -3.96 38.53
CA SER A 16 16.84 -3.78 38.54
C SER A 16 16.37 -2.71 37.54
N GLN A 17 17.06 -1.57 37.48
CA GLN A 17 16.76 -0.54 36.47
C GLN A 17 17.15 -0.99 35.05
N PHE A 18 18.23 -1.75 34.88
CA PHE A 18 18.63 -2.28 33.58
C PHE A 18 17.63 -3.33 33.08
N ASP A 19 17.11 -4.20 33.93
CA ASP A 19 16.08 -5.17 33.57
C ASP A 19 14.76 -4.48 33.17
N GLU A 20 14.34 -3.43 33.90
CA GLU A 20 13.15 -2.65 33.54
C GLU A 20 13.32 -1.93 32.19
N ILE A 21 14.51 -1.37 31.94
CA ILE A 21 14.85 -0.74 30.66
C ILE A 21 14.92 -1.78 29.54
N LEU A 22 15.55 -2.93 29.78
CA LEU A 22 15.64 -4.04 28.82
C LEU A 22 14.24 -4.55 28.46
N LEU A 23 13.36 -4.76 29.44
CA LEU A 23 11.97 -5.15 29.21
C LEU A 23 11.20 -4.12 28.37
N LYS A 24 11.39 -2.81 28.63
CA LYS A 24 10.79 -1.74 27.82
C LYS A 24 11.35 -1.71 26.40
N VAL A 25 12.65 -1.93 26.21
CA VAL A 25 13.30 -1.98 24.90
C VAL A 25 12.82 -3.19 24.10
N TYR A 26 12.71 -4.37 24.72
CA TYR A 26 12.16 -5.56 24.07
C TYR A 26 10.70 -5.38 23.69
N SER A 27 9.86 -4.83 24.58
CA SER A 27 8.46 -4.52 24.27
C SER A 27 8.31 -3.54 23.10
N LEU A 28 9.16 -2.51 23.04
CA LEU A 28 9.19 -1.57 21.91
C LEU A 28 9.69 -2.23 20.61
N LEU A 29 10.67 -3.13 20.69
CA LEU A 29 11.19 -3.87 19.54
C LEU A 29 10.14 -4.85 18.97
N GLU A 30 9.40 -5.53 19.84
CA GLU A 30 8.25 -6.37 19.46
C GLU A 30 7.13 -5.53 18.82
N ALA A 31 6.80 -4.38 19.41
CA ALA A 31 5.80 -3.46 18.84
C ALA A 31 6.19 -2.97 17.44
N LEU A 32 7.46 -2.62 17.22
CA LEU A 32 7.98 -2.24 15.90
C LEU A 32 7.88 -3.40 14.89
N THR A 33 8.17 -4.63 15.32
CA THR A 33 8.04 -5.83 14.49
C THR A 33 6.58 -6.10 14.10
N LEU A 34 5.65 -5.93 15.05
CA LEU A 34 4.21 -6.07 14.82
C LEU A 34 3.65 -5.02 13.86
N ILE A 35 4.10 -3.76 13.96
CA ILE A 35 3.72 -2.68 13.03
C ILE A 35 4.20 -3.01 11.60
N GLY A 36 5.42 -3.52 11.45
CA GLY A 36 5.93 -3.99 10.17
C GLY A 36 5.05 -5.10 9.57
N CYS A 37 4.72 -6.12 10.36
CA CYS A 37 3.85 -7.21 9.95
C CYS A 37 2.46 -6.71 9.53
N LEU A 38 1.86 -5.80 10.29
CA LEU A 38 0.57 -5.20 9.96
C LEU A 38 0.59 -4.47 8.61
N SER A 39 1.65 -3.71 8.32
CA SER A 39 1.81 -3.02 7.04
C SER A 39 1.92 -3.98 5.85
N THR A 40 2.61 -5.11 6.03
CA THR A 40 2.72 -6.13 4.98
C THR A 40 1.41 -6.89 4.75
N LEU A 41 0.64 -7.14 5.82
CA LEU A 41 -0.65 -7.82 5.75
C LEU A 41 -1.69 -6.97 5.00
N THR A 42 -1.73 -5.66 5.27
CA THR A 42 -2.64 -4.75 4.57
C THR A 42 -2.29 -4.62 3.09
N PHE A 43 -1.00 -4.54 2.74
CA PHE A 43 -0.55 -4.54 1.35
C PHE A 43 -0.95 -5.82 0.60
N SER A 44 -0.70 -7.01 1.18
CA SER A 44 -1.08 -8.29 0.57
C SER A 44 -2.58 -8.37 0.32
N LYS A 45 -3.39 -7.96 1.31
CA LYS A 45 -4.85 -7.96 1.20
C LYS A 45 -5.35 -7.04 0.09
N MET A 46 -4.72 -5.88 -0.09
CA MET A 46 -5.08 -4.94 -1.16
C MET A 46 -4.63 -5.42 -2.54
N GLU A 47 -3.49 -6.08 -2.64
CA GLU A 47 -3.02 -6.72 -3.87
C GLU A 47 -4.00 -7.81 -4.34
N GLU A 48 -4.50 -8.64 -3.42
CA GLU A 48 -5.50 -9.66 -3.73
C GLU A 48 -6.81 -9.04 -4.25
N LYS A 49 -7.33 -8.02 -3.56
CA LYS A 49 -8.53 -7.30 -4.00
C LYS A 49 -8.36 -6.69 -5.39
N PHE A 50 -7.20 -6.09 -5.65
CA PHE A 50 -6.89 -5.52 -6.96
C PHE A 50 -6.88 -6.57 -8.06
N LYS A 51 -6.25 -7.74 -7.82
CA LYS A 51 -6.25 -8.86 -8.77
C LYS A 51 -7.66 -9.38 -9.05
N VAL A 52 -8.46 -9.59 -8.00
CA VAL A 52 -9.86 -10.03 -8.14
C VAL A 52 -10.66 -9.02 -8.94
N ALA A 53 -10.58 -7.73 -8.59
CA ALA A 53 -11.26 -6.65 -9.32
C ALA A 53 -10.84 -6.59 -10.80
N ALA A 54 -9.55 -6.78 -11.10
CA ALA A 54 -9.05 -6.80 -12.47
C ALA A 54 -9.61 -7.97 -13.30
N GLU A 55 -9.86 -9.13 -12.68
CA GLU A 55 -10.52 -10.26 -13.32
C GLU A 55 -12.03 -10.07 -13.45
N GLU A 56 -12.68 -9.48 -12.44
CA GLU A 56 -14.13 -9.20 -12.46
C GLU A 56 -14.51 -8.19 -13.54
N VAL A 57 -13.70 -7.14 -13.74
CA VAL A 57 -13.93 -6.13 -14.80
C VAL A 57 -13.94 -6.76 -16.19
N LYS A 58 -13.17 -7.84 -16.42
CA LYS A 58 -13.17 -8.57 -17.70
C LYS A 58 -14.45 -9.40 -17.91
N LYS A 59 -15.18 -9.69 -16.84
CA LYS A 59 -16.38 -10.54 -16.82
C LYS A 59 -17.67 -9.72 -16.69
N LEU A 60 -17.64 -8.41 -16.93
CA LEU A 60 -18.85 -7.59 -16.91
C LEU A 60 -19.78 -7.99 -18.07
N LYS A 61 -21.10 -8.01 -17.82
CA LYS A 61 -22.10 -8.35 -18.86
C LYS A 61 -22.07 -7.41 -20.05
N THR A 62 -21.69 -6.16 -19.80
CA THR A 62 -21.64 -5.09 -20.80
C THR A 62 -20.27 -4.44 -20.74
N THR A 63 -19.72 -4.12 -21.92
CA THR A 63 -18.46 -3.39 -22.01
C THR A 63 -18.64 -1.95 -21.48
N PRO A 64 -17.79 -1.50 -20.54
CA PRO A 64 -17.79 -0.10 -20.08
C PRO A 64 -17.56 0.88 -21.23
N ASN A 65 -17.95 2.13 -21.04
CA ASN A 65 -17.70 3.17 -22.05
C ASN A 65 -16.22 3.57 -22.10
N ASN A 66 -15.83 4.34 -23.13
CA ASN A 66 -14.43 4.71 -23.36
C ASN A 66 -13.79 5.48 -22.19
N ASP A 67 -14.54 6.32 -21.48
CA ASP A 67 -14.03 7.11 -20.37
C ASP A 67 -13.77 6.21 -19.15
N GLU A 68 -14.69 5.29 -18.85
CA GLU A 68 -14.54 4.28 -17.80
C GLU A 68 -13.36 3.33 -18.09
N LEU A 69 -13.21 2.89 -19.35
CA LEU A 69 -12.07 2.09 -19.78
C LEU A 69 -10.75 2.85 -19.68
N SER A 70 -10.75 4.14 -20.00
CA SER A 70 -9.57 5.01 -19.89
C SER A 70 -9.17 5.21 -18.44
N GLU A 71 -10.15 5.43 -17.54
CA GLU A 71 -9.92 5.54 -16.10
C GLU A 71 -9.32 4.25 -15.53
N LEU A 72 -9.93 3.10 -15.80
CA LEU A 72 -9.41 1.79 -15.40
C LEU A 72 -7.99 1.57 -15.91
N TYR A 73 -7.72 1.87 -17.18
CA TYR A 73 -6.39 1.72 -17.77
C TYR A 73 -5.35 2.60 -17.05
N GLY A 74 -5.64 3.88 -16.84
CA GLY A 74 -4.73 4.80 -16.17
C GLY A 74 -4.38 4.36 -14.75
N LEU A 75 -5.40 3.98 -13.97
CA LEU A 75 -5.23 3.46 -12.61
C LEU A 75 -4.48 2.13 -12.59
N TYR A 76 -4.77 1.22 -13.52
CA TYR A 76 -4.06 -0.06 -13.62
C TYR A 76 -2.57 0.14 -13.94
N LYS A 77 -2.25 1.03 -14.89
CA LYS A 77 -0.86 1.35 -15.24
C LYS A 77 -0.11 1.98 -14.08
N GLN A 78 -0.73 2.94 -13.38
CA GLN A 78 -0.14 3.55 -12.20
C GLN A 78 0.03 2.55 -11.05
N ALA A 79 -0.94 1.65 -10.82
CA ALA A 79 -0.87 0.61 -9.80
C ALA A 79 0.26 -0.40 -10.04
N THR A 80 0.50 -0.77 -11.30
CA THR A 80 1.45 -1.84 -11.66
C THR A 80 2.85 -1.35 -12.00
N VAL A 81 2.96 -0.20 -12.66
CA VAL A 81 4.25 0.35 -13.13
C VAL A 81 4.67 1.58 -12.33
N GLY A 82 3.72 2.30 -11.71
CA GLY A 82 3.96 3.62 -11.14
C GLY A 82 3.89 4.72 -12.19
N ASP A 83 4.63 5.80 -11.96
CA ASP A 83 4.63 6.99 -12.82
C ASP A 83 4.99 6.66 -14.27
N ILE A 84 4.34 7.37 -15.20
CA ILE A 84 4.57 7.19 -16.63
C ILE A 84 6.04 7.44 -16.99
N ASN A 85 6.60 6.50 -17.74
CA ASN A 85 8.01 6.45 -18.10
C ASN A 85 8.25 6.36 -19.62
N THR A 86 7.23 6.66 -20.42
CA THR A 86 7.29 6.63 -21.88
C THR A 86 7.06 8.02 -22.48
N SER A 87 7.62 8.24 -23.66
CA SER A 87 7.42 9.48 -24.42
C SER A 87 5.98 9.60 -24.92
N LYS A 88 5.47 10.83 -25.00
CA LYS A 88 4.13 11.10 -25.54
C LYS A 88 4.05 10.65 -27.01
N PRO A 89 3.07 9.80 -27.38
CA PRO A 89 2.89 9.38 -28.77
C PRO A 89 2.65 10.54 -29.73
N GLY A 90 3.03 10.37 -30.99
CA GLY A 90 2.83 11.36 -32.04
C GLY A 90 1.36 11.64 -32.34
N MET A 91 1.07 12.81 -32.94
CA MET A 91 -0.30 13.31 -33.13
C MET A 91 -1.20 12.41 -34.01
N LEU A 92 -0.61 11.55 -34.83
CA LEU A 92 -1.32 10.60 -35.69
C LEU A 92 -1.76 9.32 -34.94
N ASP A 93 -1.19 9.04 -33.76
CA ASP A 93 -1.59 7.89 -32.92
C ASP A 93 -2.58 8.33 -31.83
N LEU A 94 -3.84 8.54 -32.25
CA LEU A 94 -4.91 8.99 -31.35
C LEU A 94 -5.17 8.00 -30.20
N LYS A 95 -5.08 6.68 -30.48
CA LYS A 95 -5.34 5.63 -29.48
C LYS A 95 -4.21 5.52 -28.47
N GLY A 96 -2.95 5.54 -28.93
CA GLY A 96 -1.80 5.56 -28.04
C GLY A 96 -1.76 6.84 -27.22
N LYS A 97 -2.09 7.99 -27.82
CA LYS A 97 -2.20 9.27 -27.10
C LYS A 97 -3.25 9.21 -25.98
N ALA A 98 -4.44 8.67 -26.23
CA ALA A 98 -5.49 8.56 -25.21
C ALA A 98 -5.04 7.68 -24.02
N LYS A 99 -4.41 6.53 -24.30
CA LYS A 99 -3.83 5.67 -23.25
C LYS A 99 -2.73 6.38 -22.46
N TRP A 100 -1.81 7.04 -23.17
CA TRP A 100 -0.73 7.79 -22.55
C TRP A 100 -1.28 8.92 -21.66
N GLU A 101 -2.28 9.66 -22.12
CA GLU A 101 -2.92 10.73 -21.36
C GLU A 101 -3.66 10.19 -20.13
N ALA A 102 -4.36 9.07 -20.25
CA ALA A 102 -5.01 8.41 -19.13
C ALA A 102 -4.02 7.96 -18.04
N TRP A 103 -2.86 7.42 -18.41
CA TRP A 103 -1.82 7.06 -17.45
C TRP A 103 -1.10 8.29 -16.89
N ASN A 104 -0.72 9.25 -17.73
CA ASN A 104 -0.06 10.48 -17.31
C ASN A 104 -0.92 11.32 -16.34
N ALA A 105 -2.25 11.29 -16.50
CA ALA A 105 -3.18 11.97 -15.59
C ALA A 105 -3.16 11.41 -14.14
N ARG A 106 -2.56 10.23 -13.92
CA ARG A 106 -2.44 9.59 -12.60
C ARG A 106 -1.03 9.69 -12.00
N LYS A 107 -0.12 10.41 -12.67
CA LYS A 107 1.25 10.63 -12.20
C LYS A 107 1.26 11.24 -10.78
N GLY A 108 2.18 10.76 -9.95
CA GLY A 108 2.34 11.17 -8.55
C GLY A 108 1.43 10.42 -7.57
N LEU A 109 0.48 9.63 -8.05
CA LEU A 109 -0.32 8.76 -7.19
C LEU A 109 0.48 7.52 -6.82
N SER A 110 0.48 7.12 -5.55
CA SER A 110 1.20 5.91 -5.14
C SER A 110 0.58 4.66 -5.79
N GLN A 111 1.37 3.60 -5.92
CA GLN A 111 0.85 2.33 -6.45
C GLN A 111 -0.28 1.78 -5.57
N GLN A 112 -0.19 1.97 -4.25
CA GLN A 112 -1.19 1.54 -3.29
C GLN A 112 -2.51 2.29 -3.48
N ASP A 113 -2.46 3.63 -3.49
CA ASP A 113 -3.67 4.44 -3.70
C ASP A 113 -4.29 4.19 -5.08
N SER A 114 -3.46 3.88 -6.08
CA SER A 114 -3.92 3.52 -7.42
C SER A 114 -4.69 2.20 -7.42
N LYS A 115 -4.23 1.19 -6.65
CA LYS A 115 -4.96 -0.08 -6.47
C LYS A 115 -6.28 0.13 -5.76
N GLU A 116 -6.30 0.96 -4.71
CA GLU A 116 -7.51 1.29 -3.96
C GLU A 116 -8.56 1.96 -4.86
N LYS A 117 -8.17 3.01 -5.58
CA LYS A 117 -9.04 3.68 -6.55
C LYS A 117 -9.49 2.75 -7.69
N TYR A 118 -8.62 1.86 -8.16
CA TYR A 118 -9.00 0.88 -9.18
C TYR A 118 -10.10 -0.04 -8.68
N VAL A 119 -9.98 -0.56 -7.45
CA VAL A 119 -11.00 -1.42 -6.83
C VAL A 119 -12.33 -0.67 -6.68
N GLU A 120 -12.30 0.60 -6.25
CA GLU A 120 -13.52 1.42 -6.16
C GLU A 120 -14.23 1.60 -7.51
N VAL A 121 -13.47 1.89 -8.56
CA VAL A 121 -14.02 2.03 -9.92
C VAL A 121 -14.56 0.69 -10.41
N ALA A 122 -13.83 -0.40 -10.20
CA ALA A 122 -14.27 -1.74 -10.58
C ALA A 122 -15.59 -2.14 -9.89
N GLU A 123 -15.74 -1.86 -8.59
CA GLU A 123 -16.98 -2.12 -7.85
C GLU A 123 -18.14 -1.27 -8.38
N LYS A 124 -17.92 0.01 -8.69
CA LYS A 124 -18.94 0.86 -9.32
C LYS A 124 -19.41 0.29 -10.66
N LEU A 125 -18.47 -0.16 -11.49
CA LEU A 125 -18.78 -0.76 -12.79
C LEU A 125 -19.47 -2.12 -12.64
N LYS A 126 -19.09 -2.91 -11.63
CA LYS A 126 -19.77 -4.16 -11.27
C LYS A 126 -21.22 -3.90 -10.88
N SER A 127 -21.49 -2.91 -10.03
CA SER A 127 -22.87 -2.52 -9.68
C SER A 127 -23.65 -2.00 -10.89
N LYS A 128 -22.99 -1.28 -11.80
CA LYS A 128 -23.64 -0.69 -12.99
C LYS A 128 -23.97 -1.71 -14.08
N TYR A 129 -23.07 -2.62 -14.39
CA TYR A 129 -23.17 -3.52 -15.54
C TYR A 129 -23.47 -4.98 -15.17
N GLY A 130 -23.22 -5.36 -13.91
CA GLY A 130 -23.33 -6.74 -13.44
C GLY A 130 -22.23 -7.66 -13.98
N LEU A 131 -22.03 -8.80 -13.31
CA LEU A 131 -21.13 -9.87 -13.76
C LEU A 131 -21.88 -10.87 -14.63
N ALA A 132 -21.25 -11.30 -15.72
CA ALA A 132 -21.74 -12.31 -16.65
C ALA A 132 -21.74 -13.71 -16.03
#